data_AF-A0A957RYZ3-F1
#
_entry.id   AF-A0A957RYZ3-F1
#
_cell.length_a   1.000
_cell.length_b   1.000
_cell.length_c   1.000
_cell.angle_alpha   90.00
_cell.angle_beta   90.00
_cell.angle_gamma   90.00
#
_symmetry.space_group_name_H-M   'P 1'
#
loop_
_entity.id
_entity.type
_entity.pdbx_description
1 polymer ?
#
loop_
_entity_poly.entity_id
_entity_poly.type
_entity_poly.pdbx_seq_one_letter_code
_entity_poly.pdbx_strand_id
1 'polypeptide(L)' 'MDPEKNRPIEFRTSMILYILLGVVLALTIHFILLSSPAYNWLG' A
#
# COMPACT_ATOMS: atom_id res chain seq x y z
N MET A 1 -31.30 16.54 0.31
CA MET A 1 -30.25 15.52 0.18
C MET A 1 -29.74 15.63 -1.24
N ASP A 2 -28.50 16.06 -1.43
CA ASP A 2 -27.94 16.39 -2.73
C ASP A 2 -27.66 15.10 -3.55
N PRO A 3 -28.31 14.88 -4.71
CA PRO A 3 -28.24 13.62 -5.44
C PRO A 3 -26.92 13.41 -6.21
N GLU A 4 -25.99 14.36 -6.19
CA GLU A 4 -24.72 14.29 -6.93
C GLU A 4 -23.62 13.45 -6.28
N LYS A 5 -23.83 12.87 -5.10
CA LYS A 5 -22.84 12.05 -4.39
C LYS A 5 -22.79 10.58 -4.88
N ASN A 6 -22.90 10.37 -6.18
CA ASN A 6 -22.72 9.07 -6.85
C ASN A 6 -21.50 9.11 -7.78
N ARG A 7 -20.35 9.59 -7.28
CA ARG A 7 -19.14 9.73 -8.11
C ARG A 7 -18.19 8.57 -7.84
N PRO A 8 -18.02 7.60 -8.78
CA PRO A 8 -17.15 6.43 -8.63
C PRO A 8 -15.64 6.78 -8.53
N ILE A 9 -15.32 8.07 -8.47
CA ILE A 9 -13.97 8.61 -8.32
C ILE A 9 -13.47 8.43 -6.88
N GLU A 10 -14.33 8.59 -5.86
CA GLU A 10 -13.92 8.31 -4.47
C GLU A 10 -13.49 6.85 -4.30
N PHE A 11 -14.24 5.92 -4.90
CA PHE A 11 -13.91 4.50 -4.86
C PHE A 11 -12.55 4.20 -5.52
N ARG A 12 -12.32 4.72 -6.74
CA ARG A 12 -11.05 4.51 -7.46
C ARG A 12 -9.87 5.14 -6.73
N THR A 13 -10.05 6.34 -6.18
CA THR A 13 -9.01 7.03 -5.41
C THR A 13 -8.67 6.25 -4.15
N SER A 14 -9.66 5.83 -3.35
CA SER A 14 -9.43 5.00 -2.17
C SER A 14 -8.75 3.68 -2.54
N MET A 15 -9.20 3.02 -3.61
CA MET A 15 -8.58 1.78 -4.08
C MET A 15 -7.10 1.98 -4.44
N ILE A 16 -6.76 3.02 -5.21
CA ILE A 16 -5.38 3.34 -5.57
C ILE A 16 -4.55 3.66 -4.32
N LEU A 17 -5.09 4.44 -3.38
CA LEU A 17 -4.40 4.79 -2.13
C LEU A 17 -4.11 3.55 -1.29
N TYR A 18 -5.06 2.61 -1.18
CA TYR A 18 -4.84 1.36 -0.44
C TYR A 18 -3.84 0.44 -1.14
N ILE A 19 -3.88 0.37 -2.48
CA ILE A 19 -2.89 -0.39 -3.24
C ILE A 19 -1.49 0.21 -3.06
N LEU A 20 -1.35 1.53 -3.19
CA LEU A 20 -0.08 2.23 -3.01
C LEU A 20 0.46 2.01 -1.59
N LEU A 21 -0.39 2.16 -0.58
CA LEU A 21 -0.03 1.95 0.82
C LEU A 21 0.41 0.51 1.09
N GLY A 22 -0.31 -0.47 0.56
CA GLY A 22 0.03 -1.89 0.68
C GLY A 22 1.38 -2.22 0.03
N VAL A 23 1.63 -1.71 -1.18
CA VAL A 23 2.91 -1.91 -1.89
C VAL A 23 4.06 -1.27 -1.12
N VAL A 24 3.91 -0.04 -0.65
CA VAL A 24 4.95 0.65 0.12
C VAL A 24 5.27 -0.12 1.40
N LEU A 25 4.25 -0.49 2.20
CA LEU A 25 4.45 -1.27 3.42
C LEU A 25 5.13 -2.61 3.14
N ALA A 26 4.67 -3.34 2.13
CA ALA A 26 5.25 -4.62 1.76
C ALA A 26 6.73 -4.46 1.38
N LEU A 27 7.06 -3.49 0.52
CA LEU A 27 8.45 -3.22 0.15
C LEU A 27 9.30 -2.83 1.36
N THR A 28 8.82 -1.91 2.21
CA THR A 28 9.53 -1.52 3.43
C THR A 28 9.85 -2.71 4.33
N ILE A 29 8.89 -3.60 4.56
CA ILE A 29 9.11 -4.81 5.37
C ILE A 29 10.16 -5.71 4.71
N HIS A 30 10.07 -5.96 3.41
CA HIS A 30 11.04 -6.82 2.71
C HIS A 30 12.45 -6.23 2.73
N PHE A 31 12.60 -4.92 2.54
CA PHE A 31 13.89 -4.24 2.64
C PHE A 31 14.47 -4.31 4.06
N ILE A 32 13.64 -4.14 5.10
CA ILE A 32 14.09 -4.26 6.49
C ILE A 32 14.54 -5.69 6.81
N LEU A 33 13.77 -6.69 6.37
CA LEU A 33 14.13 -8.10 6.59
C LEU A 33 15.43 -8.47 5.88
N LEU A 34 15.59 -8.07 4.62
CA LEU A 34 16.82 -8.29 3.85
C LEU A 34 18.00 -7.46 4.38
N SER A 35 17.77 -6.32 5.01
CA SER A 35 18.83 -5.51 5.62
C SER A 35 19.22 -6.02 7.02
N SER A 36 18.44 -6.91 7.63
CA SER A 36 18.70 -7.40 8.98
C SER A 36 19.59 -8.65 8.93
N PRO A 37 20.75 -8.67 9.61
CA PRO A 37 21.61 -9.85 9.63
C PRO A 37 20.97 -11.10 10.26
N ALA A 38 19.86 -10.95 10.99
CA ALA A 38 19.12 -12.08 11.57
C ALA A 38 18.10 -12.71 10.59
N TYR A 39 17.64 -11.94 9.59
CA TYR A 39 16.55 -12.34 8.68
C TYR A 39 16.92 -12.20 7.21
N ASN A 40 18.16 -11.76 6.92
CA ASN A 40 18.64 -11.64 5.56
C ASN A 40 18.85 -13.03 4.98
N TRP A 41 17.92 -13.46 4.13
CA TRP A 41 18.08 -14.70 3.40
C TRP A 41 19.23 -14.62 2.37
N LEU A 42 19.62 -13.43 1.93
CA LEU A 42 20.70 -13.26 0.95
C LEU A 42 22.11 -13.19 1.58
N GLY A 43 22.27 -13.09 2.91
CA GLY A 43 23.60 -13.06 3.56
C GLY A 43 23.67 -12.38 4.91
#